data_AF-A0AAU2XB72-F1
#
_entry.id   AF-A0AAU2XB72-F1
#
_cell.length_a   1.000
_cell.length_b   1.000
_cell.length_c   1.000
_cell.angle_alpha   90.00
_cell.angle_beta   90.00
_cell.angle_gamma   90.00
#
_symmetry.space_group_name_H-M   'P 1'
#
loop_
_entity.id
_entity.type
_entity.pdbx_description
1 polymer ?
#
loop_
_entity_poly.entity_id
_entity_poly.type
_entity_poly.pdbx_seq_one_letter_code
_entity_poly.pdbx_strand_id
1 'polypeptide(L)'
;MPYMTRTDVLQDLASNGRDYSSERLHELAVELDLLVSDVFVVAGRTPPRHLLPPARDPKVLRDFTYRVTYCEHDSLAPLEEFVSALASAAPAPTAAQPVEIEDAPPDAKGFAAILAGLMRNRGFGIYQLPFTGLSLATIRVMLARDSHLREQVESMAGPLGWTFDDLAALANTPQGPVNNHPGLCRHVGQVYVAAIPLTTDQLVVAAREADRLSGRVDHGMWRPVTLHDAKDRCRA
;
A
#
# COMPACT_ATOMS: atom_id res chain seq x y z
N MET A 1 -30.15 -3.78 -18.97
CA MET A 1 -29.35 -2.79 -18.23
C MET A 1 -27.90 -3.03 -18.60
N PRO A 2 -27.12 -2.00 -18.97
CA PRO A 2 -25.70 -2.20 -19.24
C PRO A 2 -25.02 -2.75 -17.99
N TYR A 3 -24.18 -3.77 -18.16
CA TYR A 3 -23.36 -4.30 -17.08
C TYR A 3 -22.36 -3.22 -16.68
N MET A 4 -22.40 -2.76 -15.42
CA MET A 4 -21.39 -1.85 -14.89
C MET A 4 -20.05 -2.60 -14.88
N THR A 5 -19.02 -1.97 -15.43
CA THR A 5 -17.66 -2.50 -15.36
C THR A 5 -17.08 -2.27 -13.96
N ARG A 6 -16.02 -3.00 -13.63
CA ARG A 6 -15.27 -2.79 -12.38
C ARG A 6 -14.82 -1.33 -12.21
N THR A 7 -14.35 -0.70 -13.29
CA THR A 7 -13.99 0.73 -13.34
C THR A 7 -15.19 1.61 -12.98
N ASP A 8 -16.36 1.35 -13.56
CA ASP A 8 -17.57 2.14 -13.29
C ASP A 8 -17.96 2.04 -11.82
N VAL A 9 -17.88 0.85 -11.23
CA VAL A 9 -18.18 0.62 -9.80
C VAL A 9 -17.19 1.38 -8.90
N LEU A 10 -15.89 1.37 -9.21
CA LEU A 10 -14.88 2.09 -8.44
C LEU A 10 -15.04 3.62 -8.54
N GLN A 11 -15.35 4.13 -9.72
CA GLN A 11 -15.57 5.57 -9.94
C GLN A 11 -16.86 6.06 -9.26
N ASP A 12 -17.92 5.25 -9.33
CA ASP A 12 -19.16 5.50 -8.62
C ASP A 12 -18.95 5.46 -7.10
N LEU A 13 -18.21 4.47 -6.59
CA LEU A 13 -17.83 4.40 -5.18
C LEU A 13 -17.05 5.64 -4.74
N ALA A 14 -16.10 6.12 -5.54
CA ALA A 14 -15.32 7.33 -5.23
C ALA A 14 -16.18 8.61 -5.22
N SER A 15 -17.23 8.65 -6.05
CA SER A 15 -18.09 9.83 -6.21
C SER A 15 -19.25 9.85 -5.20
N ASN A 16 -19.85 8.69 -4.95
CA ASN A 16 -21.13 8.53 -4.25
C ASN A 16 -21.03 7.64 -2.99
N GLY A 17 -19.85 7.07 -2.69
CA GLY A 17 -19.70 6.07 -1.63
C GLY A 17 -20.06 6.55 -0.21
N ARG A 18 -20.15 7.86 0.03
CA ARG A 18 -20.64 8.40 1.31
C ARG A 18 -22.11 8.10 1.56
N ASP A 19 -22.89 7.91 0.51
CA ASP A 19 -24.32 7.58 0.57
C ASP A 19 -24.55 6.08 0.74
N TYR A 20 -23.51 5.25 0.60
CA TYR A 20 -23.60 3.80 0.72
C TYR A 20 -23.66 3.36 2.18
N SER A 21 -24.55 2.41 2.46
CA SER A 21 -24.62 1.76 3.77
C SER A 21 -23.32 1.01 4.06
N SER A 22 -22.98 0.84 5.33
CA SER A 22 -21.79 0.05 5.71
C SER A 22 -21.89 -1.40 5.21
N GLU A 23 -23.09 -1.99 5.18
CA GLU A 23 -23.33 -3.33 4.64
C GLU A 23 -22.98 -3.40 3.15
N ARG A 24 -23.45 -2.42 2.34
CA ARG A 24 -23.12 -2.36 0.91
C ARG A 24 -21.61 -2.22 0.67
N LEU A 25 -20.90 -1.49 1.53
CA LEU A 25 -19.43 -1.39 1.43
C LEU A 25 -18.73 -2.74 1.70
N HIS A 26 -19.27 -3.59 2.58
CA HIS A 26 -18.71 -4.94 2.78
C HIS A 26 -19.01 -5.84 1.59
N GLU A 27 -20.21 -5.79 1.03
CA GLU A 27 -20.56 -6.52 -0.19
C GLU A 27 -19.65 -6.13 -1.36
N LEU A 28 -19.45 -4.83 -1.58
CA LEU A 28 -18.55 -4.31 -2.62
C LEU A 28 -17.10 -4.76 -2.41
N ALA A 29 -16.63 -4.86 -1.16
CA ALA A 29 -15.30 -5.38 -0.88
C ALA A 29 -15.14 -6.83 -1.35
N VAL A 30 -16.17 -7.66 -1.14
CA VAL A 30 -16.19 -9.06 -1.62
C VAL A 30 -16.32 -9.12 -3.15
N GLU A 31 -17.27 -8.37 -3.73
CA GLU A 31 -17.49 -8.31 -5.18
C GLU A 31 -16.23 -7.86 -5.93
N LEU A 32 -15.48 -6.93 -5.33
CA LEU A 32 -14.28 -6.36 -5.92
C LEU A 32 -12.98 -7.08 -5.52
N ASP A 33 -13.01 -8.09 -4.67
CA ASP A 33 -11.79 -8.71 -4.11
C ASP A 33 -10.82 -7.65 -3.54
N LEU A 34 -11.37 -6.74 -2.73
CA LEU A 34 -10.65 -5.64 -2.10
C LEU A 34 -10.76 -5.71 -0.58
N LEU A 35 -9.83 -5.07 0.12
CA LEU A 35 -9.95 -4.90 1.55
C LEU A 35 -11.12 -3.98 1.87
N VAL A 36 -11.93 -4.38 2.85
CA VAL A 36 -13.04 -3.57 3.37
C VAL A 36 -12.54 -2.18 3.78
N SER A 37 -11.40 -2.09 4.48
CA SER A 37 -10.81 -0.80 4.88
C SER A 37 -10.49 0.10 3.68
N ASP A 38 -10.11 -0.45 2.54
CA ASP A 38 -9.85 0.35 1.35
C ASP A 38 -11.14 0.80 0.69
N VAL A 39 -12.17 -0.04 0.66
CA VAL A 39 -13.50 0.34 0.17
C VAL A 39 -14.06 1.50 1.00
N PHE A 40 -13.87 1.51 2.33
CA PHE A 40 -14.20 2.66 3.16
C PHE A 40 -13.43 3.92 2.76
N VAL A 41 -12.12 3.81 2.51
CA VAL A 41 -11.27 4.93 2.08
C VAL A 41 -11.74 5.49 0.73
N VAL A 42 -11.99 4.62 -0.25
CA VAL A 42 -12.47 5.02 -1.59
C VAL A 42 -13.84 5.69 -1.49
N ALA A 43 -14.73 5.18 -0.63
CA ALA A 43 -16.02 5.80 -0.32
C ALA A 43 -15.93 7.16 0.40
N GLY A 44 -14.71 7.65 0.69
CA GLY A 44 -14.48 8.90 1.41
C GLY A 44 -14.93 8.82 2.88
N ARG A 45 -14.86 7.64 3.48
CA ARG A 45 -15.26 7.34 4.87
C ARG A 45 -14.05 6.85 5.68
N THR A 46 -14.08 7.11 6.98
CA THR A 46 -13.08 6.57 7.91
C THR A 46 -13.32 5.09 8.15
N PRO A 47 -12.33 4.20 7.91
CA PRO A 47 -12.48 2.78 8.21
C PRO A 47 -12.68 2.54 9.72
N PRO A 48 -13.49 1.53 10.11
CA PRO A 48 -13.53 1.04 11.49
C PRO A 48 -12.13 0.71 12.02
N ARG A 49 -11.85 1.07 13.28
CA ARG A 49 -10.52 0.90 13.89
C ARG A 49 -10.00 -0.54 13.87
N HIS A 50 -10.88 -1.53 13.99
CA HIS A 50 -10.47 -2.95 13.98
C HIS A 50 -10.00 -3.43 12.59
N LEU A 51 -10.22 -2.65 11.53
CA LEU A 51 -9.69 -2.92 10.18
C LEU A 51 -8.38 -2.19 9.90
N LEU A 52 -7.87 -1.42 10.87
CA LEU A 52 -6.62 -0.67 10.77
C LEU A 52 -5.50 -1.42 11.50
N PRO A 53 -4.24 -1.22 11.08
CA PRO A 53 -3.11 -1.84 11.75
C PRO A 53 -2.98 -1.40 13.22
N PRO A 54 -2.48 -2.28 14.12
CA PRO A 54 -2.12 -1.89 15.47
C PRO A 54 -0.97 -0.87 15.46
N ALA A 55 -0.76 -0.20 16.59
CA ALA A 55 0.42 0.63 16.77
C ALA A 55 1.71 -0.21 16.62
N ARG A 56 2.65 0.29 15.82
CA ARG A 56 3.91 -0.38 15.47
C ARG A 56 5.07 0.59 15.55
N ASP A 57 6.27 0.06 15.79
CA ASP A 57 7.49 0.81 15.60
C ASP A 57 7.70 1.12 14.10
N PRO A 58 7.72 2.40 13.68
CA PRO A 58 7.90 2.78 12.28
C PRO A 58 9.24 2.31 11.69
N LYS A 59 10.28 2.15 12.51
CA LYS A 59 11.57 1.62 12.07
C LYS A 59 11.46 0.13 11.75
N VAL A 60 10.78 -0.65 12.59
CA VAL A 60 10.55 -2.08 12.35
C VAL A 60 9.69 -2.29 11.11
N LEU A 61 8.64 -1.48 10.94
CA LEU A 61 7.81 -1.56 9.73
C LEU A 61 8.63 -1.27 8.47
N ARG A 62 9.46 -0.22 8.48
CA ARG A 62 10.37 0.09 7.36
C ARG A 62 11.37 -1.03 7.09
N ASP A 63 11.92 -1.61 8.15
CA ASP A 63 12.90 -2.69 8.06
C ASP A 63 12.27 -3.97 7.48
N PHE A 64 11.02 -4.27 7.83
CA PHE A 64 10.22 -5.33 7.24
C PHE A 64 9.91 -5.04 5.76
N THR A 65 9.34 -3.87 5.44
CA THR A 65 8.94 -3.55 4.06
C THR A 65 10.13 -3.60 3.11
N TYR A 66 11.27 -3.06 3.54
CA TYR A 66 12.52 -3.11 2.80
C TYR A 66 13.00 -4.54 2.53
N ARG A 67 12.86 -5.49 3.45
CA ARG A 67 13.30 -6.88 3.22
C ARG A 67 12.41 -7.60 2.23
N VAL A 68 11.10 -7.36 2.29
CA VAL A 68 10.15 -7.92 1.32
C VAL A 68 10.49 -7.52 -0.11
N THR A 69 11.04 -6.31 -0.36
CA THR A 69 11.40 -5.89 -1.73
C THR A 69 12.56 -6.67 -2.35
N TYR A 70 13.29 -7.48 -1.57
CA TYR A 70 14.36 -8.36 -2.07
C TYR A 70 13.90 -9.81 -2.24
N CYS A 71 12.68 -10.13 -1.85
CA CYS A 71 12.14 -11.47 -2.10
C CYS A 71 11.89 -11.61 -3.61
N GLU A 72 12.40 -12.70 -4.18
CA GLU A 72 12.03 -13.11 -5.54
C GLU A 72 10.53 -13.46 -5.59
N HIS A 73 9.96 -13.44 -6.79
CA HIS A 73 8.53 -13.64 -7.00
C HIS A 73 8.02 -14.94 -6.37
N ASP A 74 8.76 -16.04 -6.57
CA ASP A 74 8.41 -17.37 -6.06
C ASP A 74 8.49 -17.46 -4.52
N SER A 75 9.25 -16.56 -3.89
CA SER A 75 9.38 -16.47 -2.43
C SER A 75 8.28 -15.63 -1.77
N LEU A 76 7.48 -14.86 -2.53
CA LEU A 76 6.46 -13.98 -1.97
C LEU A 76 5.22 -14.74 -1.47
N ALA A 77 4.78 -15.77 -2.20
CA ALA A 77 3.65 -16.60 -1.78
C ALA A 77 3.90 -17.34 -0.44
N PRO A 78 5.02 -18.06 -0.23
CA PRO A 78 5.29 -18.68 1.06
C PRO A 78 5.49 -17.64 2.19
N LEU A 79 6.01 -16.45 1.87
CA LEU A 79 6.11 -15.37 2.85
C LEU A 79 4.73 -14.83 3.25
N GLU A 80 3.82 -14.65 2.30
CA GLU A 80 2.43 -14.23 2.55
C GLU A 80 1.72 -15.24 3.48
N GLU A 81 1.85 -16.53 3.20
CA GLU A 81 1.27 -17.60 4.01
C GLU A 81 1.82 -17.57 5.44
N PHE A 82 3.15 -17.43 5.59
CA PHE A 82 3.80 -17.32 6.89
C PHE A 82 3.31 -16.10 7.69
N VAL A 83 3.23 -14.94 7.04
CA VAL A 83 2.75 -13.69 7.65
C VAL A 83 1.28 -13.83 8.09
N SER A 84 0.45 -14.46 7.28
CA SER A 84 -0.96 -14.74 7.59
C SER A 84 -1.11 -15.70 8.78
N ALA A 85 -0.25 -16.72 8.86
CA ALA A 85 -0.21 -17.65 9.99
C ALA A 85 0.22 -16.96 11.30
N LEU A 86 1.22 -16.08 11.24
CA LEU A 86 1.65 -15.28 12.40
C LEU A 86 0.52 -14.42 12.96
N ALA A 87 -0.27 -13.79 12.07
CA ALA A 87 -1.41 -12.98 12.45
C ALA A 87 -2.48 -13.79 13.19
N SER A 88 -2.73 -15.02 12.72
CA SER A 88 -3.75 -15.91 13.26
C SER A 88 -3.35 -16.52 14.61
N ALA A 89 -2.05 -16.77 14.83
CA ALA A 89 -1.54 -17.41 16.04
C ALA A 89 -1.60 -16.51 17.29
N ALA A 90 -1.52 -15.20 17.11
CA ALA A 90 -1.59 -14.22 18.19
C ALA A 90 -2.26 -12.93 17.69
N PRO A 91 -3.60 -12.84 17.74
CA PRO A 91 -4.31 -11.65 17.26
C PRO A 91 -3.90 -10.44 18.10
N ALA A 92 -3.55 -9.34 17.43
CA ALA A 92 -3.11 -8.12 18.09
C ALA A 92 -4.19 -7.57 19.04
N PRO A 93 -3.79 -7.00 20.20
CA PRO A 93 -4.73 -6.28 21.05
C PRO A 93 -5.36 -5.13 20.25
N THR A 94 -6.67 -4.94 20.44
CA THR A 94 -7.60 -4.13 19.62
C THR A 94 -7.27 -2.63 19.53
N ALA A 95 -6.16 -2.17 20.10
CA ALA A 95 -5.74 -0.77 20.08
C ALA A 95 -5.02 -0.43 18.75
N ALA A 96 -5.79 -0.33 17.67
CA ALA A 96 -5.35 0.34 16.46
C ALA A 96 -5.26 1.85 16.68
N GLN A 97 -4.09 2.42 16.46
CA GLN A 97 -3.93 3.86 16.28
C GLN A 97 -3.75 4.13 14.79
N PRO A 98 -4.57 5.00 14.18
CA PRO A 98 -4.35 5.42 12.81
C PRO A 98 -2.93 5.97 12.67
N VAL A 99 -2.19 5.52 11.66
CA VAL A 99 -0.92 6.17 11.30
C VAL A 99 -1.24 7.54 10.74
N GLU A 100 -0.82 8.58 11.44
CA GLU A 100 -0.90 9.95 10.93
C GLU A 100 0.15 10.11 9.82
N ILE A 101 -0.29 10.60 8.67
CA ILE A 101 0.62 10.99 7.59
C ILE A 101 0.84 12.49 7.77
N GLU A 102 1.91 12.86 8.48
CA GLU A 102 2.20 14.25 8.91
C GLU A 102 2.15 15.28 7.77
N ASP A 103 2.46 14.86 6.54
CA ASP A 103 2.55 15.72 5.36
C ASP A 103 1.27 15.71 4.48
N ALA A 104 0.21 14.99 4.86
CA ALA A 104 -1.05 15.01 4.13
C ALA A 104 -1.89 16.23 4.56
N PRO A 105 -2.33 17.10 3.63
CA PRO A 105 -3.18 18.23 3.98
C PRO A 105 -4.49 17.75 4.63
N PRO A 106 -5.00 18.43 5.68
CA PRO A 106 -6.26 18.06 6.32
C PRO A 106 -7.47 18.15 5.38
N ASP A 107 -7.33 18.89 4.28
CA ASP A 107 -8.33 19.12 3.24
C ASP A 107 -8.00 18.39 1.92
N ALA A 108 -7.13 17.38 1.94
CA ALA A 108 -6.89 16.54 0.77
C ALA A 108 -8.21 15.98 0.22
N LYS A 109 -8.37 16.00 -1.11
CA LYS A 109 -9.55 15.51 -1.84
C LYS A 109 -9.11 14.60 -2.97
N GLY A 110 -10.09 13.95 -3.61
CA GLY A 110 -9.85 13.15 -4.81
C GLY A 110 -8.89 12.00 -4.54
N PHE A 111 -7.99 11.76 -5.49
CA PHE A 111 -7.05 10.65 -5.43
C PHE A 111 -6.00 10.84 -4.34
N ALA A 112 -5.56 12.07 -4.05
CA ALA A 112 -4.64 12.35 -2.96
C ALA A 112 -5.15 11.83 -1.60
N ALA A 113 -6.44 12.04 -1.31
CA ALA A 113 -7.07 11.54 -0.08
C ALA A 113 -7.18 10.01 -0.05
N ILE A 114 -7.53 9.40 -1.19
CA ILE A 114 -7.58 7.94 -1.35
C ILE A 114 -6.19 7.35 -1.12
N LEU A 115 -5.16 7.87 -1.78
CA LEU A 115 -3.78 7.41 -1.66
C LEU A 115 -3.28 7.48 -0.22
N ALA A 116 -3.52 8.59 0.47
CA ALA A 116 -3.19 8.75 1.89
C ALA A 116 -3.91 7.70 2.76
N GLY A 117 -5.19 7.46 2.51
CA GLY A 117 -5.97 6.44 3.22
C GLY A 117 -5.47 5.01 2.97
N LEU A 118 -5.15 4.66 1.71
CA LEU A 118 -4.61 3.35 1.36
C LEU A 118 -3.24 3.11 2.02
N MET A 119 -2.35 4.10 1.99
CA MET A 119 -1.05 4.03 2.70
C MET A 119 -1.26 3.81 4.20
N ARG A 120 -2.15 4.59 4.83
CA ARG A 120 -2.50 4.43 6.25
C ARG A 120 -3.06 3.05 6.57
N ASN A 121 -3.90 2.48 5.71
CA ASN A 121 -4.46 1.14 5.91
C ASN A 121 -3.38 0.03 5.94
N ARG A 122 -2.20 0.26 5.35
CA ARG A 122 -1.04 -0.64 5.45
C ARG A 122 -0.12 -0.29 6.63
N GLY A 123 -0.38 0.83 7.29
CA GLY A 123 0.46 1.39 8.35
C GLY A 123 1.63 2.22 7.81
N PHE A 124 1.63 2.56 6.52
CA PHE A 124 2.71 3.31 5.91
C PHE A 124 2.57 4.80 6.15
N GLY A 125 3.60 5.40 6.75
CA GLY A 125 3.94 6.79 6.49
C GLY A 125 4.82 6.91 5.24
N ILE A 126 5.11 8.14 4.83
CA ILE A 126 5.94 8.44 3.65
C ILE A 126 7.38 7.90 3.75
N TYR A 127 7.86 7.61 4.97
CA TYR A 127 9.20 7.06 5.23
C TYR A 127 9.23 5.54 5.39
N GLN A 128 8.06 4.90 5.52
CA GLN A 128 7.90 3.46 5.69
C GLN A 128 7.49 2.76 4.40
N LEU A 129 6.96 3.51 3.43
CA LEU A 129 6.66 3.00 2.11
C LEU A 129 7.93 2.39 1.49
N PRO A 130 7.88 1.16 0.96
CA PRO A 130 9.02 0.54 0.29
C PRO A 130 9.47 1.37 -0.92
N PHE A 131 10.72 1.18 -1.36
CA PHE A 131 11.21 1.88 -2.54
C PHE A 131 10.44 1.46 -3.79
N THR A 132 9.64 2.38 -4.31
CA THR A 132 8.82 2.22 -5.52
C THR A 132 9.46 2.86 -6.75
N GLY A 133 10.73 3.24 -6.69
CA GLY A 133 11.35 4.10 -7.70
C GLY A 133 10.90 5.57 -7.63
N LEU A 134 10.05 5.93 -6.66
CA LEU A 134 9.63 7.31 -6.42
C LEU A 134 10.49 8.02 -5.39
N SER A 135 10.74 9.31 -5.61
CA SER A 135 11.36 10.16 -4.60
C SER A 135 10.37 10.55 -3.50
N LEU A 136 10.86 10.85 -2.30
CA LEU A 136 10.01 11.36 -1.22
C LEU A 136 9.26 12.65 -1.61
N ALA A 137 9.92 13.53 -2.37
CA ALA A 137 9.30 14.75 -2.87
C ALA A 137 8.14 14.46 -3.83
N THR A 138 8.28 13.42 -4.66
CA THR A 138 7.21 12.95 -5.55
C THR A 138 6.01 12.47 -4.76
N ILE A 139 6.22 11.61 -3.76
CA ILE A 139 5.14 11.09 -2.90
C ILE A 139 4.42 12.24 -2.19
N ARG A 140 5.17 13.22 -1.64
CA ARG A 140 4.58 14.42 -1.04
C ARG A 140 3.70 15.20 -2.00
N VAL A 141 4.15 15.39 -3.24
CA VAL A 141 3.36 16.12 -4.26
C VAL A 141 2.08 15.36 -4.58
N MET A 142 2.14 14.03 -4.75
CA MET A 142 0.95 13.20 -4.99
C MET A 142 -0.06 13.32 -3.85
N LEU A 143 0.42 13.31 -2.60
CA LEU A 143 -0.44 13.44 -1.41
C LEU A 143 -0.99 14.86 -1.20
N ALA A 144 -0.35 15.89 -1.78
CA ALA A 144 -0.71 17.28 -1.54
C ALA A 144 -1.52 17.94 -2.67
N ARG A 145 -1.34 17.54 -3.93
CA ARG A 145 -1.79 18.34 -5.09
C ARG A 145 -2.75 17.64 -6.05
N ASP A 146 -3.20 16.42 -5.73
CA ASP A 146 -4.04 15.59 -6.61
C ASP A 146 -3.50 15.56 -8.06
N SER A 147 -2.17 15.58 -8.18
CA SER A 147 -1.43 15.68 -9.42
C SER A 147 -0.39 14.58 -9.42
N HIS A 148 -0.51 13.69 -10.39
CA HIS A 148 0.31 12.51 -10.54
C HIS A 148 0.54 12.22 -12.01
N LEU A 149 1.67 11.58 -12.28
CA LEU A 149 1.93 10.94 -13.56
C LEU A 149 1.47 9.49 -13.51
N ARG A 150 1.20 8.91 -14.67
CA ARG A 150 0.77 7.51 -14.78
C ARG A 150 1.78 6.55 -14.14
N GLU A 151 3.06 6.77 -14.38
CA GLU A 151 4.16 5.97 -13.86
C GLU A 151 4.21 6.03 -12.33
N GLN A 152 3.76 7.14 -11.73
CA GLN A 152 3.70 7.29 -10.28
C GLN A 152 2.56 6.47 -9.69
N VAL A 153 1.39 6.44 -10.35
CA VAL A 153 0.27 5.58 -9.95
C VAL A 153 0.65 4.11 -10.09
N GLU A 154 1.29 3.75 -11.19
CA GLU A 154 1.81 2.40 -11.45
C GLU A 154 2.79 1.94 -10.36
N SER A 155 3.73 2.82 -9.98
CA SER A 155 4.71 2.56 -8.92
C SER A 155 4.07 2.35 -7.55
N MET A 156 2.88 2.93 -7.30
CA MET A 156 2.16 2.81 -6.04
C MET A 156 1.21 1.60 -5.98
N ALA A 157 0.73 1.10 -7.12
CA ALA A 157 -0.28 0.04 -7.15
C ALA A 157 0.18 -1.25 -6.46
N GLY A 158 1.34 -1.77 -6.85
CA GLY A 158 1.90 -3.01 -6.31
C GLY A 158 2.07 -3.02 -4.79
N PRO A 159 2.80 -2.06 -4.19
CA PRO A 159 2.96 -1.98 -2.73
C PRO A 159 1.65 -1.79 -1.97
N LEU A 160 0.62 -1.21 -2.59
CA LEU A 160 -0.69 -1.09 -1.97
C LEU A 160 -1.51 -2.37 -2.09
N GLY A 161 -1.07 -3.35 -2.88
CA GLY A 161 -1.82 -4.59 -3.17
C GLY A 161 -2.94 -4.40 -4.19
N TRP A 162 -2.95 -3.25 -4.87
CA TRP A 162 -3.92 -2.89 -5.90
C TRP A 162 -3.40 -3.29 -7.29
N THR A 163 -4.33 -3.58 -8.21
CA THR A 163 -3.97 -3.64 -9.63
C THR A 163 -3.73 -2.23 -10.16
N PHE A 164 -2.92 -2.10 -11.21
CA PHE A 164 -2.71 -0.79 -11.86
C PHE A 164 -4.03 -0.23 -12.39
N ASP A 165 -4.84 -1.05 -13.07
CA ASP A 165 -6.09 -0.60 -13.70
C ASP A 165 -7.10 -0.05 -12.68
N ASP A 166 -7.22 -0.69 -11.51
CA ASP A 166 -8.09 -0.24 -10.44
C ASP A 166 -7.62 1.08 -9.83
N LEU A 167 -6.32 1.19 -9.54
CA LEU A 167 -5.79 2.42 -8.96
C LEU A 167 -5.80 3.57 -9.98
N ALA A 168 -5.55 3.29 -11.25
CA ALA A 168 -5.64 4.25 -12.35
C ALA A 168 -7.09 4.76 -12.55
N ALA A 169 -8.09 3.88 -12.40
CA ALA A 169 -9.50 4.28 -12.44
C ALA A 169 -9.83 5.31 -11.36
N LEU A 170 -9.37 5.09 -10.13
CA LEU A 170 -9.54 6.01 -9.01
C LEU A 170 -8.75 7.32 -9.19
N ALA A 171 -7.59 7.23 -9.83
CA ALA A 171 -6.71 8.35 -10.12
C ALA A 171 -7.11 9.13 -11.39
N ASN A 172 -8.21 8.77 -12.07
CA ASN A 172 -8.58 9.28 -13.39
C ASN A 172 -7.41 9.31 -14.37
N THR A 173 -6.54 8.30 -14.30
CA THR A 173 -5.33 8.18 -15.09
C THR A 173 -5.60 7.30 -16.31
N PRO A 174 -5.10 7.65 -17.51
CA PRO A 174 -5.31 6.83 -18.70
C PRO A 174 -4.86 5.37 -18.50
N GLN A 175 -5.78 4.44 -18.73
CA GLN A 175 -5.50 3.00 -18.76
C GLN A 175 -4.78 2.63 -20.07
N GLY A 176 -3.98 1.58 -20.05
CA GLY A 176 -3.24 1.10 -21.21
C GLY A 176 -2.22 0.03 -20.84
N PRO A 177 -1.47 -0.50 -21.81
CA PRO A 177 -0.44 -1.49 -21.53
C PRO A 177 0.54 -0.91 -20.51
N VAL A 178 0.81 -1.68 -19.45
CA VAL A 178 1.80 -1.36 -18.44
C VAL A 178 3.15 -1.33 -19.15
N ASN A 179 3.82 -0.19 -19.09
CA ASN A 179 5.19 -0.12 -19.60
C ASN A 179 6.05 -0.96 -18.63
N ASN A 180 7.10 -1.65 -19.09
CA ASN A 180 7.97 -2.50 -18.22
C ASN A 180 8.78 -1.68 -17.19
N HIS A 181 8.14 -0.79 -16.42
CA HIS A 181 8.76 -0.04 -15.36
C HIS A 181 9.08 -1.01 -14.23
N PRO A 182 10.23 -0.83 -13.55
CA PRO A 182 10.61 -1.63 -12.40
C PRO A 182 9.73 -1.24 -11.18
N GLY A 183 8.45 -1.60 -11.23
CA GLY A 183 7.50 -1.51 -10.13
C GLY A 183 7.51 -2.78 -9.30
N LEU A 184 7.17 -2.66 -8.02
CA LEU A 184 6.91 -3.85 -7.20
C LEU A 184 5.63 -4.53 -7.70
N CYS A 185 5.63 -5.86 -7.80
CA CYS A 185 4.45 -6.60 -8.26
C CYS A 185 3.36 -6.64 -7.17
N ARG A 186 2.12 -6.99 -7.55
CA ARG A 186 0.99 -7.10 -6.62
C ARG A 186 1.24 -8.07 -5.45
N HIS A 187 2.04 -9.13 -5.66
CA HIS A 187 2.39 -10.09 -4.60
C HIS A 187 3.17 -9.46 -3.44
N VAL A 188 3.98 -8.43 -3.71
CA VAL A 188 4.62 -7.65 -2.66
C VAL A 188 3.60 -6.90 -1.81
N GLY A 189 2.52 -6.42 -2.43
CA GLY A 189 1.38 -5.84 -1.73
C GLY A 189 0.60 -6.86 -0.91
N GLN A 190 0.46 -8.09 -1.38
CA GLN A 190 -0.27 -9.16 -0.67
C GLN A 190 0.40 -9.57 0.64
N VAL A 191 1.68 -9.96 0.61
CA VAL A 191 2.72 -9.25 1.38
C VAL A 191 2.28 -8.42 2.59
N TYR A 192 2.22 -7.12 2.32
CA TYR A 192 1.91 -6.08 3.28
C TYR A 192 0.46 -6.10 3.77
N VAL A 193 -0.48 -6.56 2.93
CA VAL A 193 -1.89 -6.75 3.30
C VAL A 193 -2.02 -7.82 4.39
N ALA A 194 -1.38 -8.98 4.21
CA ALA A 194 -1.31 -10.02 5.22
C ALA A 194 -0.63 -9.52 6.52
N ALA A 195 0.27 -8.54 6.40
CA ALA A 195 0.94 -7.94 7.54
C ALA A 195 0.09 -6.88 8.28
N ILE A 196 -1.08 -6.45 7.79
CA ILE A 196 -1.95 -5.44 8.45
C ILE A 196 -2.32 -5.76 9.91
N PRO A 197 -2.57 -7.01 10.34
CA PRO A 197 -2.86 -7.30 11.74
C PRO A 197 -1.60 -7.42 12.64
N LEU A 198 -0.38 -7.50 12.10
CA LEU A 198 0.81 -7.82 12.89
C LEU A 198 1.23 -6.70 13.86
N THR A 199 1.71 -7.08 15.05
CA THR A 199 2.39 -6.19 16.00
C THR A 199 3.85 -5.94 15.60
N THR A 200 4.54 -5.03 16.31
CA THR A 200 5.99 -4.82 16.14
C THR A 200 6.79 -6.11 16.25
N ASP A 201 6.53 -6.93 17.28
CA ASP A 201 7.31 -8.16 17.50
C ASP A 201 7.07 -9.18 16.39
N GLN A 202 5.83 -9.30 15.91
CA GLN A 202 5.51 -10.16 14.77
C GLN A 202 6.16 -9.65 13.47
N LEU A 203 6.24 -8.33 13.26
CA LEU A 203 6.96 -7.76 12.11
C LEU A 203 8.46 -8.07 12.17
N VAL A 204 9.08 -8.11 13.36
CA VAL A 204 10.48 -8.55 13.51
C VAL A 204 10.64 -10.01 13.08
N VAL A 205 9.70 -10.88 13.44
CA VAL A 205 9.71 -12.30 13.02
C VAL A 205 9.51 -12.42 11.51
N ALA A 206 8.53 -11.72 10.95
CA ALA A 206 8.25 -11.70 9.51
C ALA A 206 9.44 -11.16 8.70
N ALA A 207 10.15 -10.13 9.21
CA ALA A 207 11.35 -9.60 8.61
C ALA A 207 12.47 -10.66 8.51
N ARG A 208 12.68 -11.45 9.57
CA ARG A 208 13.66 -12.54 9.57
C ARG A 208 13.30 -13.64 8.57
N GLU A 209 12.00 -13.90 8.40
CA GLU A 209 11.54 -14.87 7.41
C GLU A 209 11.76 -14.37 5.97
N ALA A 210 11.51 -13.08 5.72
CA ALA A 210 11.85 -12.45 4.44
C ALA A 210 13.36 -12.54 4.14
N ASP A 211 14.23 -12.34 5.15
CA ASP A 211 15.67 -12.53 5.00
C ASP A 211 16.02 -14.00 4.65
N ARG A 212 15.38 -14.96 5.33
CA ARG A 212 15.57 -16.40 5.06
C ARG A 212 15.16 -16.79 3.63
N LEU A 213 14.03 -16.26 3.16
CA LEU A 213 13.43 -16.61 1.86
C LEU A 213 14.05 -15.85 0.68
N SER A 214 14.61 -14.66 0.90
CA SER A 214 15.28 -13.88 -0.15
C SER A 214 16.68 -14.39 -0.48
N GLY A 215 17.24 -15.32 0.31
CA GLY A 215 18.60 -15.82 0.12
C GLY A 215 19.68 -14.73 0.27
N ARG A 216 19.32 -13.57 0.85
CA ARG A 216 20.17 -12.38 0.92
C ARG A 216 21.39 -12.65 1.81
N VAL A 217 22.57 -12.50 1.24
CA VAL A 217 23.82 -12.29 1.99
C VAL A 217 23.92 -10.79 2.23
N ASP A 218 23.89 -10.37 3.49
CA ASP A 218 23.69 -8.96 3.87
C ASP A 218 24.70 -7.98 3.22
N HIS A 219 24.21 -7.08 2.35
CA HIS A 219 25.00 -5.97 1.76
C HIS A 219 24.86 -4.65 2.54
N GLY A 220 24.34 -4.68 3.77
CA GLY A 220 24.32 -3.54 4.68
C GLY A 220 22.96 -2.85 4.83
N MET A 221 22.91 -1.94 5.82
CA MET A 221 21.71 -1.24 6.24
C MET A 221 21.13 -0.33 5.15
N TRP A 222 19.79 -0.23 5.16
CA TRP A 222 18.98 0.74 4.44
C TRP A 222 19.66 2.11 4.33
N ARG A 223 19.88 2.61 3.10
CA ARG A 223 20.20 4.01 2.84
C ARG A 223 19.05 4.64 2.06
N PRO A 224 18.43 5.74 2.53
CA PRO A 224 17.54 6.51 1.69
C PRO A 224 18.34 7.01 0.50
N VAL A 225 17.79 6.93 -0.71
CA VAL A 225 18.35 7.65 -1.86
C VAL A 225 18.22 9.13 -1.53
N THR A 226 19.31 9.73 -1.04
CA THR A 226 19.37 11.17 -0.86
C THR A 226 19.53 11.83 -2.22
N LEU A 227 19.08 13.08 -2.36
CA LEU A 227 19.08 13.85 -3.62
C LEU A 227 20.43 13.87 -4.39
N HIS A 228 21.55 13.51 -3.77
CA HIS A 228 22.86 13.46 -4.39
C HIS A 228 23.10 12.21 -5.26
N ASP A 229 22.51 11.07 -4.92
CA ASP A 229 22.83 9.80 -5.61
C ASP A 229 22.19 9.67 -7.01
N ALA A 230 21.24 10.56 -7.34
CA ALA A 230 20.57 10.59 -8.65
C ALA A 230 21.39 11.30 -9.74
N LYS A 231 22.38 12.12 -9.38
CA LYS A 231 23.23 12.83 -10.37
C LYS A 231 24.32 11.94 -10.94
N ASP A 232 24.81 10.97 -10.18
CA ASP A 232 25.98 10.17 -10.58
C ASP A 232 25.64 8.95 -11.44
N ARG A 233 24.35 8.55 -11.53
CA ARG A 233 23.92 7.46 -12.43
C ARG A 233 23.57 7.90 -13.86
N CYS A 234 23.54 9.20 -14.13
CA CYS A 234 23.34 9.74 -15.49
C CYS A 234 24.66 10.07 -16.21
N ARG A 235 25.81 9.66 -15.65
CA ARG A 235 27.13 9.77 -16.29
C ARG A 235 27.94 8.49 -16.13
N ALA A 236 27.42 7.39 -16.66
CA ALA A 236 28.20 6.22 -17.05
C ALA A 236 27.55 5.60 -18.30
#